data_AF-A0A1S3QCT9-F1
#
_entry.id   AF-A0A1S3QCT9-F1
#
_cell.length_a   1.000
_cell.length_b   1.000
_cell.length_c   1.000
_cell.angle_alpha   90.00
_cell.angle_beta   90.00
_cell.angle_gamma   90.00
#
_symmetry.space_group_name_H-M   'P 1'
#
loop_
_entity.id
_entity.type
_entity.pdbx_description
1 polymer ?
#
loop_
_entity_poly.entity_id
_entity_poly.type
_entity_poly.pdbx_seq_one_letter_code
_entity_poly.pdbx_strand_id
1 'polypeptide(L)'
;MEIVILVSLLSLYCDFTDAECLVISPARLVVKYGDPASSNCSSDTPVQMGWEATQGGTDLTDKEVKFLHWRVDRASRQCVHDRPLRSDG
;
A
#
# COMPACT_ATOMS: atom_id res chain seq x y z
N MET A 1 29.39 -23.04 -12.00
CA MET A 1 29.52 -22.83 -10.54
C MET A 1 29.31 -21.36 -10.15
N GLU A 2 29.76 -20.39 -10.94
CA GLU A 2 29.50 -18.94 -10.72
C GLU A 2 28.01 -18.52 -10.77
N ILE A 3 27.23 -19.07 -11.71
CA ILE A 3 25.80 -18.73 -11.88
C ILE A 3 24.98 -19.11 -10.64
N VAL A 4 25.31 -20.24 -10.00
CA VAL A 4 24.58 -20.72 -8.82
C VAL A 4 24.79 -19.75 -7.65
N ILE A 5 26.01 -19.24 -7.49
CA ILE A 5 26.37 -18.28 -6.43
C ILE A 5 25.66 -16.94 -6.65
N LEU A 6 25.59 -16.45 -7.90
CA LEU A 6 24.86 -15.23 -8.26
C LEU A 6 23.35 -15.36 -8.02
N VAL A 7 22.74 -16.49 -8.39
CA VAL A 7 21.32 -16.76 -8.14
C VAL A 7 21.06 -16.85 -6.64
N SER A 8 21.91 -17.54 -5.87
CA SER A 8 21.79 -17.61 -4.41
C SER A 8 21.95 -16.25 -3.73
N LEU A 9 22.91 -15.42 -4.15
CA LEU A 9 23.11 -14.06 -3.64
C LEU A 9 21.92 -13.15 -3.96
N LEU A 10 21.37 -13.24 -5.18
CA LEU A 10 20.16 -12.51 -5.59
C LEU A 10 18.94 -12.98 -4.78
N SER A 11 18.78 -14.29 -4.55
CA SER A 11 17.70 -14.84 -3.73
C SER A 11 17.80 -14.41 -2.26
N LEU A 12 19.00 -14.40 -1.69
CA LEU A 12 19.26 -13.94 -0.32
C LEU A 12 19.06 -12.42 -0.13
N TYR A 13 19.20 -11.63 -1.19
CA TYR A 13 19.00 -10.18 -1.12
C TYR A 13 17.52 -9.80 -0.92
N CYS A 14 16.58 -10.66 -1.33
CA CYS A 14 15.15 -10.44 -1.12
C CYS A 14 14.67 -10.79 0.30
N ASP A 15 15.45 -11.53 1.09
CA ASP A 15 15.14 -11.86 2.49
C ASP A 15 15.58 -10.75 3.49
N PHE A 16 16.49 -9.84 3.08
CA PHE A 16 17.09 -8.88 4.00
C PHE A 16 16.36 -7.53 4.09
N THR A 17 15.31 -7.34 3.31
CA THR A 17 14.40 -6.21 3.52
C THR A 17 13.18 -6.72 4.26
N ASP A 18 13.11 -6.41 5.55
CA ASP A 18 11.89 -6.38 6.38
C ASP A 18 10.88 -5.33 5.84
N ALA A 19 10.73 -5.25 4.52
CA ALA A 19 9.68 -4.51 3.88
C ALA A 19 8.47 -5.41 3.97
N GLU A 20 7.63 -5.17 4.98
CA GLU A 20 6.38 -5.89 5.13
C GLU A 20 5.61 -5.84 3.81
N CYS A 21 5.39 -7.02 3.22
CA CYS A 21 4.87 -7.15 1.88
C CYS A 21 3.36 -6.92 1.87
N LEU A 22 2.96 -5.64 1.84
CA LEU A 22 1.57 -5.23 1.70
C LEU A 22 1.09 -5.42 0.25
N VAL A 23 -0.03 -6.12 0.09
CA VAL A 23 -0.68 -6.34 -1.19
C VAL A 23 -2.01 -5.58 -1.23
N ILE A 24 -2.13 -4.64 -2.15
CA ILE A 24 -3.36 -3.88 -2.41
C ILE A 24 -4.15 -4.53 -3.55
N SER A 25 -5.43 -4.84 -3.32
CA SER A 25 -6.33 -5.45 -4.30
C SER A 25 -7.73 -4.81 -4.31
N PRO A 26 -8.19 -4.26 -5.47
CA PRO A 26 -7.41 -4.11 -6.70
C PRO A 26 -6.34 -3.02 -6.58
N ALA A 27 -5.16 -3.25 -7.17
CA ALA A 27 -4.06 -2.27 -7.19
C ALA A 27 -4.38 -1.01 -8.01
N ARG A 28 -5.32 -1.12 -8.97
CA ARG A 28 -5.83 0.00 -9.76
C ARG A 28 -7.33 -0.16 -9.90
N LEU A 29 -8.06 0.90 -9.57
CA LEU A 29 -9.50 0.95 -9.65
C LEU A 29 -9.92 2.14 -10.53
N VAL A 30 -10.79 1.89 -11.49
CA VAL A 30 -11.39 2.93 -12.34
C VAL A 30 -12.90 2.83 -12.18
N VAL A 31 -13.49 3.84 -11.54
CA VAL A 31 -14.95 3.96 -11.33
C VAL A 31 -15.47 5.22 -12.01
N LYS A 32 -16.78 5.29 -12.25
CA LYS A 32 -17.39 6.52 -12.74
C LYS A 32 -17.39 7.56 -11.62
N TYR A 33 -17.39 8.83 -12.01
CA TYR A 33 -17.49 9.92 -11.06
C TYR A 33 -18.81 9.81 -10.26
N GLY A 34 -18.70 9.78 -8.94
CA GLY A 34 -19.84 9.64 -8.04
C GLY A 34 -20.23 8.19 -7.71
N ASP A 35 -19.58 7.19 -8.30
CA ASP A 35 -19.80 5.79 -7.93
C ASP A 35 -18.98 5.43 -6.68
N PRO A 36 -19.40 4.43 -5.89
CA PRO A 36 -18.61 3.92 -4.77
C PRO A 36 -17.33 3.23 -5.27
N ALA A 37 -16.31 3.26 -4.42
CA ALA A 37 -15.02 2.63 -4.69
C ALA A 37 -14.52 1.91 -3.43
N SER A 38 -13.86 0.78 -3.62
CA SER A 38 -13.24 0.04 -2.53
C SER A 38 -12.00 -0.73 -2.96
N SER A 39 -11.11 -0.96 -2.01
CA SER A 39 -9.90 -1.76 -2.16
C SER A 39 -9.54 -2.39 -0.82
N ASN A 40 -8.66 -3.39 -0.83
CA ASN A 40 -8.22 -4.07 0.36
C ASN A 40 -6.69 -4.09 0.41
N CYS A 41 -6.11 -3.79 1.57
CA CYS A 41 -4.71 -3.94 1.85
C CYS A 41 -4.54 -5.20 2.70
N SER A 42 -3.65 -6.09 2.28
CA SER A 42 -3.44 -7.39 2.91
C SER A 42 -1.97 -7.64 3.18
N SER A 43 -1.68 -8.39 4.24
CA SER A 43 -0.33 -8.81 4.61
C SER A 43 -0.31 -10.29 5.01
N ASP A 44 0.82 -10.95 4.76
CA ASP A 44 1.03 -12.34 5.16
C ASP A 44 1.16 -12.47 6.70
N THR A 45 1.76 -11.45 7.34
CA THR A 45 1.89 -11.28 8.79
C THR A 45 0.86 -10.26 9.31
N PRO A 46 0.42 -10.36 10.57
CA PRO A 46 -0.35 -9.28 11.21
C PRO A 46 0.52 -8.05 11.40
N VAL A 47 0.04 -6.88 10.97
CA VAL A 47 0.79 -5.62 11.00
C VAL A 47 -0.13 -4.44 11.32
N GLN A 48 0.40 -3.34 11.86
CA GLN A 48 -0.39 -2.12 11.96
C GLN A 48 -0.45 -1.45 10.58
N MET A 49 -1.64 -1.11 10.10
CA MET A 49 -1.79 -0.47 8.78
C MET A 49 -2.87 0.59 8.75
N GLY A 50 -2.78 1.49 7.78
CA GLY A 50 -3.72 2.59 7.55
C GLY A 50 -3.75 2.95 6.07
N TRP A 51 -4.71 3.78 5.66
CA TRP A 51 -4.85 4.24 4.28
C TRP A 51 -4.48 5.71 4.17
N GLU A 52 -3.39 6.03 3.47
CA GLU A 52 -3.07 7.41 3.12
C GLU A 52 -3.79 7.81 1.83
N ALA A 53 -4.94 8.45 1.98
CA ALA A 53 -5.75 8.94 0.87
C ALA A 53 -6.45 10.24 1.25
N THR A 54 -6.67 11.10 0.26
CA THR A 54 -7.47 12.33 0.38
C THR A 54 -8.95 12.08 0.65
N GLN A 55 -9.45 10.89 0.31
CA GLN A 55 -10.82 10.45 0.58
C GLN A 55 -10.76 9.08 1.24
N GLY A 56 -11.46 8.92 2.36
CA GLY A 56 -11.50 7.65 3.09
C GLY A 56 -10.15 7.22 3.66
N GLY A 57 -9.21 8.16 3.84
CA GLY A 57 -7.97 7.88 4.55
C GLY A 57 -8.23 7.48 6.00
N THR A 58 -7.38 6.62 6.55
CA THR A 58 -7.47 6.14 7.93
C THR A 58 -6.11 6.19 8.58
N ASP A 59 -6.07 6.46 9.88
CA ASP A 59 -4.87 6.29 10.68
C ASP A 59 -4.47 4.80 10.75
N LEU A 60 -3.30 4.54 11.33
CA LEU A 60 -2.87 3.18 11.64
C LEU A 60 -3.86 2.50 12.60
N THR A 61 -4.10 1.21 12.39
CA THR A 61 -4.91 0.40 13.30
C THR A 61 -4.28 0.29 14.68
N ASP A 62 -5.10 0.37 15.74
CA ASP A 62 -4.66 0.20 17.14
C ASP A 62 -4.05 -1.18 17.42
N LYS A 63 -4.36 -2.16 16.58
CA LYS A 63 -3.87 -3.54 16.66
C LYS A 63 -3.35 -3.99 15.31
N GLU A 64 -2.46 -4.96 15.34
CA GLU A 64 -2.01 -5.65 14.14
C GLU A 64 -3.16 -6.42 13.49
N VAL A 65 -3.30 -6.25 12.18
CA VAL A 65 -4.33 -6.88 11.36
C VAL A 65 -3.70 -7.43 10.08
N LYS A 66 -4.32 -8.45 9.49
CA LYS A 66 -3.90 -8.99 8.19
C LYS A 66 -4.60 -8.35 7.00
N PHE A 67 -5.74 -7.70 7.22
CA PHE A 67 -6.55 -7.08 6.18
C PHE A 67 -7.14 -5.76 6.65
N LEU A 68 -7.07 -4.72 5.82
CA LEU A 68 -7.71 -3.43 6.07
C LEU A 68 -8.41 -2.96 4.79
N HIS A 69 -9.73 -2.79 4.90
CA HIS A 69 -10.56 -2.38 3.78
C HIS A 69 -10.62 -0.86 3.66
N TRP A 70 -10.32 -0.34 2.47
CA TRP A 70 -10.62 1.04 2.11
C TRP A 70 -11.92 1.09 1.35
N ARG A 71 -12.77 2.07 1.70
CA ARG A 71 -14.04 2.29 1.03
C ARG A 71 -14.41 3.75 1.06
N VAL A 72 -14.91 4.24 -0.08
CA VAL A 72 -15.61 5.52 -0.19
C VAL A 72 -16.94 5.29 -0.87
N ASP A 73 -17.99 5.93 -0.38
CA ASP A 73 -19.33 5.78 -0.95
C ASP A 73 -19.49 6.55 -2.26
N ARG A 74 -18.68 7.59 -2.46
CA ARG A 74 -18.76 8.46 -3.63
C ARG A 74 -17.38 8.96 -4.06
N ALA A 75 -16.85 8.41 -5.15
CA ALA A 75 -15.56 8.83 -5.68
C ALA A 75 -15.63 10.23 -6.32
N SER A 76 -14.83 11.17 -5.82
CA SER A 76 -14.66 12.49 -6.43
C SER A 76 -13.36 12.58 -7.24
N ARG A 77 -13.22 13.66 -8.04
CA ARG A 77 -12.02 13.89 -8.83
C ARG A 77 -10.85 14.16 -7.90
N GLN A 78 -9.79 13.37 -8.04
CA GLN A 78 -8.58 13.61 -7.29
C GLN A 78 -7.78 14.72 -7.96
N CYS A 79 -7.69 15.87 -7.31
CA CYS A 79 -6.64 16.84 -7.63
C CYS A 79 -5.33 16.27 -7.07
N VAL A 80 -4.37 15.97 -7.94
CA VAL A 80 -3.00 15.67 -7.50
C VAL A 80 -2.44 16.98 -6.98
N HIS A 81 -2.51 17.19 -5.66
CA HIS A 81 -1.68 18.21 -5.04
C HIS A 81 -0.25 17.67 -5.13
N ASP A 82 0.53 18.20 -6.08
CA ASP A 82 1.99 18.17 -5.96
C ASP A 82 2.31 18.89 -4.64
N ARG A 83 2.44 18.13 -3.54
CA ARG A 83 2.92 18.67 -2.27
C ARG A 83 4.36 19.09 -2.56
N PRO A 84 4.75 20.37 -2.43
CA PRO A 84 6.14 20.75 -2.56
C PRO A 84 6.93 19.89 -1.56
N LEU A 85 8.05 19.30 -1.99
CA LEU A 85 8.98 18.64 -1.09
C LEU A 85 9.22 19.59 0.09
N ARG A 86 8.78 19.19 1.28
CA ARG A 86 9.10 19.90 2.52
C ARG A 86 10.62 19.90 2.58
N SER A 87 11.23 21.04 2.23
CA SER A 87 12.62 21.30 2.57
C SER A 87 12.59 21.49 4.09
N ASP A 88 12.91 20.43 4.83
CA ASP A 88 13.32 20.60 6.21
C ASP A 88 14.54 21.51 6.18
N GLY A 89 14.39 22.66 6.83
CA GLY A 89 15.45 23.65 7.02
C GLY A 89 16.38 23.28 8.17
#